data_AF-E8NBZ4-F1
#
_entry.id   AF-E8NBZ4-F1
#
_cell.length_a   1.000
_cell.length_b   1.000
_cell.length_c   1.000
_cell.angle_alpha   90.00
_cell.angle_beta   90.00
_cell.angle_gamma   90.00
#
_symmetry.space_group_name_H-M   'P 1'
#
loop_
_entity.id
_entity.type
_entity.pdbx_description
1 polymer ?
#
loop_
_entity_poly.entity_id
_entity_poly.type
_entity_poly.pdbx_seq_one_letter_code
_entity_poly.pdbx_strand_id
1 'polypeptide(L)'
;MRGKAALVVGLVAGYVLGARAGRERYEQIKTQAEKVWEQPVVQGQVEKVKAFGVSALKSVPGVVWKGAKSVTGAAAQSGSVSERAERAGRAAKQSASEVADVVEDSVDDAKQAEKTATTRARASRSGTTSSGS
;
A
#
# COMPACT_ATOMS: atom_id res chain seq x y z
N MET A 1 -11.77 9.63 5.82
CA MET A 1 -12.10 8.23 5.47
C MET A 1 -10.82 7.45 5.10
N ARG A 2 -9.82 7.44 6.00
CA ARG A 2 -8.43 7.09 5.65
C ARG A 2 -8.15 5.58 5.64
N GLY A 3 -8.66 4.82 6.62
CA GLY A 3 -8.52 3.36 6.65
C GLY A 3 -9.30 2.56 5.59
N LYS A 4 -10.19 3.21 4.81
CA LYS A 4 -11.02 2.51 3.82
C LYS A 4 -10.24 2.05 2.60
N ALA A 5 -9.22 2.80 2.18
CA ALA A 5 -8.39 2.43 1.04
C ALA A 5 -7.55 1.18 1.35
N ALA A 6 -6.89 1.15 2.51
CA ALA A 6 -6.12 -0.02 2.96
C ALA A 6 -7.01 -1.27 3.11
N LEU A 7 -8.24 -1.10 3.63
CA LEU A 7 -9.21 -2.19 3.74
C LEU A 7 -9.61 -2.76 2.37
N VAL A 8 -9.88 -1.90 1.38
CA VAL A 8 -10.24 -2.33 0.03
C VAL A 8 -9.06 -3.03 -0.65
N VAL A 9 -7.84 -2.49 -0.53
CA VAL A 9 -6.63 -3.11 -1.09
C VAL A 9 -6.38 -4.48 -0.46
N GLY A 10 -6.48 -4.60 0.87
CA GLY A 10 -6.33 -5.87 1.58
C GLY A 10 -7.39 -6.90 1.19
N LEU A 11 -8.65 -6.46 1.01
CA LEU A 11 -9.74 -7.33 0.58
C LEU A 11 -9.50 -7.87 -0.83
N VAL A 12 -9.12 -7.01 -1.78
CA VAL A 12 -8.81 -7.43 -3.15
C VAL A 12 -7.64 -8.42 -3.17
N ALA A 13 -6.56 -8.12 -2.47
CA ALA A 13 -5.40 -9.02 -2.37
C ALA A 13 -5.76 -10.37 -1.73
N GLY A 14 -6.56 -10.36 -0.65
CA GLY A 14 -7.04 -11.57 0.01
C GLY A 14 -7.99 -12.40 -0.86
N TYR A 15 -8.85 -11.75 -1.64
CA TYR A 15 -9.77 -12.42 -2.56
C TYR A 15 -9.03 -13.11 -3.71
N VAL A 16 -8.01 -12.47 -4.29
CA VAL A 16 -7.17 -13.07 -5.34
C VAL A 16 -6.37 -14.25 -4.80
N LEU A 17 -5.78 -14.11 -3.61
CA LEU A 17 -5.01 -15.19 -2.98
C LEU A 17 -5.92 -16.37 -2.55
N GLY A 18 -7.14 -16.08 -2.09
CA GLY A 18 -8.13 -17.09 -1.70
C GLY A 18 -8.80 -17.79 -2.88
N ALA A 19 -8.95 -17.11 -4.03
CA ALA A 19 -9.53 -17.67 -5.25
C ALA A 19 -8.65 -18.73 -5.95
N ARG A 20 -7.42 -18.97 -5.46
CA ARG A 20 -6.45 -19.93 -6.02
C ARG A 20 -6.96 -21.39 -6.07
N ALA A 21 -8.11 -21.70 -5.46
CA ALA A 21 -8.75 -23.02 -5.52
C ALA A 21 -9.41 -23.35 -6.89
N GLY A 22 -9.60 -22.38 -7.79
CA GLY A 22 -10.21 -22.59 -9.12
C GLY A 22 -9.29 -22.21 -10.27
N ARG A 23 -8.57 -23.18 -10.85
CA ARG A 23 -7.63 -22.94 -11.98
C ARG A 23 -8.27 -22.20 -13.16
N GLU A 24 -9.51 -22.50 -13.52
CA GLU A 24 -10.20 -21.83 -14.64
C GLU A 24 -10.53 -20.35 -14.37
N ARG A 25 -10.80 -19.99 -13.11
CA ARG A 25 -11.12 -18.60 -12.73
C ARG A 25 -9.87 -17.77 -12.50
N TYR A 26 -8.80 -18.40 -12.01
CA TYR A 26 -7.50 -17.74 -11.88
C TYR A 26 -6.96 -17.26 -13.22
N GLU A 27 -7.01 -18.10 -14.27
CA GLU A 27 -6.54 -17.72 -15.61
C GLU A 27 -7.35 -16.54 -16.20
N GLN A 28 -8.68 -16.55 -16.05
CA GLN A 28 -9.53 -15.44 -16.51
C GLN A 28 -9.23 -14.12 -15.80
N ILE A 29 -8.97 -14.18 -14.48
CA ILE A 29 -8.62 -12.99 -13.69
C ILE A 29 -7.22 -12.53 -14.07
N LYS A 30 -6.28 -13.45 -14.28
CA LYS A 30 -4.90 -13.15 -14.67
C LYS A 30 -4.83 -12.44 -16.02
N THR A 31 -5.51 -12.95 -17.05
CA THR A 31 -5.51 -12.30 -18.37
C THR A 31 -6.12 -10.90 -18.33
N GLN A 32 -7.18 -10.71 -17.54
CA GLN A 32 -7.79 -9.38 -17.36
C GLN A 32 -6.89 -8.45 -16.56
N ALA A 33 -6.21 -8.96 -15.53
CA ALA A 33 -5.25 -8.21 -14.75
C ALA A 33 -4.04 -7.79 -15.60
N GLU A 34 -3.52 -8.68 -16.45
CA GLU A 34 -2.43 -8.37 -17.39
C GLU A 34 -2.84 -7.24 -18.35
N LYS A 35 -4.04 -7.31 -18.96
CA LYS A 35 -4.54 -6.23 -19.82
C LYS A 35 -4.64 -4.88 -19.11
N VAL A 36 -5.02 -4.87 -17.84
CA VAL A 36 -5.10 -3.64 -17.04
C VAL A 36 -3.70 -3.17 -16.64
N TRP A 37 -2.79 -4.09 -16.32
CA TRP A 37 -1.41 -3.80 -15.95
C TRP A 37 -0.60 -3.19 -17.10
N GLU A 38 -0.83 -3.66 -18.32
CA GLU A 38 -0.14 -3.17 -19.53
C GLU A 38 -0.55 -1.74 -19.91
N GLN A 39 -1.65 -1.20 -19.37
CA GLN A 39 -2.08 0.17 -19.67
C GLN A 39 -1.03 1.20 -19.22
N PRO A 40 -0.69 2.20 -20.07
CA PRO A 40 0.35 3.19 -19.77
C PRO A 40 0.02 4.04 -18.52
N VAL A 41 -1.28 4.25 -18.25
CA VAL A 41 -1.75 4.95 -17.04
C VAL A 41 -1.45 4.17 -15.76
N VAL A 42 -1.41 2.84 -15.81
CA VAL A 42 -1.08 1.99 -14.66
C VAL A 42 0.43 1.93 -14.50
N GLN A 43 1.18 1.72 -15.58
CA GLN A 43 2.65 1.69 -15.54
C GLN A 43 3.26 2.99 -14.98
N GLY A 44 2.77 4.15 -15.43
CA GLY A 44 3.25 5.44 -14.92
C GLY A 44 2.92 5.68 -13.44
N GLN A 45 1.87 5.06 -12.89
CA GLN A 45 1.59 5.10 -11.46
C GLN A 45 2.42 4.06 -10.69
N VAL A 46 2.61 2.87 -11.24
CA VAL A 46 3.48 1.84 -10.67
C VAL A 46 4.92 2.33 -10.58
N GLU A 47 5.45 3.04 -11.56
CA GLU A 47 6.79 3.63 -11.51
C GLU A 47 6.94 4.68 -10.40
N LYS A 48 5.95 5.58 -10.26
CA LYS A 48 5.91 6.56 -9.17
C LYS A 48 5.89 5.86 -7.81
N VAL A 49 5.03 4.86 -7.65
CA VAL A 49 4.92 4.07 -6.42
C VAL A 49 6.18 3.25 -6.18
N LYS A 50 6.85 2.72 -7.22
CA LYS A 50 8.10 1.96 -7.10
C LYS A 50 9.25 2.88 -6.65
N ALA A 51 9.33 4.10 -7.17
CA ALA A 51 10.31 5.08 -6.76
C ALA A 51 10.16 5.47 -5.26
N PHE A 52 8.93 5.62 -4.78
CA PHE A 52 8.65 5.90 -3.36
C PHE A 52 8.75 4.65 -2.47
N GLY A 53 8.23 3.52 -2.95
CA GLY A 53 8.09 2.27 -2.21
C GLY A 53 9.43 1.55 -1.98
N VAL A 54 10.38 1.64 -2.92
CA VAL A 54 11.73 1.09 -2.70
C VAL A 54 12.46 1.82 -1.57
N SER A 55 12.21 3.12 -1.37
CA SER A 55 12.77 3.90 -0.25
C SER A 55 12.10 3.57 1.09
N ALA A 56 10.78 3.41 1.09
CA ALA A 56 10.05 2.98 2.28
C ALA A 56 10.42 1.54 2.70
N LEU A 57 10.53 0.62 1.74
CA LEU A 57 10.87 -0.78 2.00
C LEU A 57 12.28 -0.97 2.60
N LYS A 58 13.23 -0.12 2.19
CA LYS A 58 14.60 -0.13 2.72
C LYS A 58 14.70 0.33 4.18
N SER A 59 13.67 1.02 4.68
CA SER A 59 13.61 1.62 6.02
C SER A 59 12.76 0.82 7.01
N VAL A 60 12.01 -0.18 6.52
CA VAL A 60 11.06 -0.95 7.33
C VAL A 60 11.40 -2.48 7.42
N PRO A 61 12.65 -2.91 7.70
CA PRO A 61 12.92 -4.33 7.99
C PRO A 61 12.19 -4.82 9.26
N GLY A 62 12.05 -3.94 10.26
CA GLY A 62 11.54 -4.29 11.59
C GLY A 62 10.06 -4.68 11.58
N VAL A 63 9.21 -3.94 10.87
CA VAL A 63 7.75 -4.18 10.85
C VAL A 63 7.42 -5.41 10.00
N VAL A 64 8.16 -5.64 8.91
CA VAL A 64 8.03 -6.87 8.09
C VAL A 64 8.43 -8.11 8.91
N TRP A 65 9.55 -8.06 9.63
CA TRP A 65 9.99 -9.19 10.47
C TRP A 65 9.07 -9.44 11.67
N LYS A 66 8.57 -8.38 12.29
CA LYS A 66 7.63 -8.44 13.41
C LYS A 66 6.24 -8.94 12.99
N GLY A 67 5.78 -8.54 11.80
CA GLY A 67 4.54 -9.04 11.19
C GLY A 67 4.63 -10.54 10.86
N ALA A 68 5.74 -10.99 10.29
CA ALA A 68 5.95 -12.41 10.02
C ALA A 68 5.98 -13.26 11.31
N LYS A 69 6.75 -12.85 12.33
CA LYS A 69 6.81 -13.57 13.61
C LYS A 69 5.49 -13.58 14.37
N SER A 70 4.70 -12.51 14.31
CA SER A 70 3.41 -12.44 15.03
C SER A 70 2.34 -13.32 14.39
N VAL A 71 2.32 -13.44 13.07
CA VAL A 71 1.42 -14.37 12.36
C VAL A 71 1.82 -15.83 12.63
N THR A 72 3.11 -16.16 12.56
CA THR A 72 3.59 -17.52 12.87
C THR A 72 3.41 -17.88 14.35
N GLY A 73 3.65 -16.94 15.26
CA GLY A 73 3.44 -17.13 16.70
C GLY A 73 1.98 -17.32 17.07
N ALA A 74 1.06 -16.59 16.43
CA ALA A 74 -0.38 -16.77 16.62
C ALA A 74 -0.89 -18.12 16.06
N ALA A 75 -0.27 -18.64 15.00
CA ALA A 75 -0.62 -19.92 14.40
C ALA A 75 -0.12 -21.13 15.22
N ALA A 76 1.05 -21.01 15.88
CA ALA A 76 1.68 -22.11 16.62
C ALA A 76 1.06 -22.37 18.02
N GLN A 77 0.30 -21.42 18.57
CA GLN A 77 -0.23 -21.52 19.93
C GLN A 77 -1.48 -22.40 19.97
N SER A 78 -1.58 -23.37 20.88
CA SER A 78 -2.73 -24.26 21.07
C SER A 78 -3.87 -23.60 21.87
N GLY A 79 -5.12 -23.82 21.45
CA GLY A 79 -6.32 -23.23 22.06
C GLY A 79 -7.57 -23.41 21.20
N SER A 80 -8.74 -23.09 21.76
CA SER A 80 -10.01 -23.16 21.03
C SER A 80 -9.99 -22.22 19.81
N VAL A 81 -10.72 -22.60 18.75
CA VAL A 81 -10.72 -21.86 17.46
C VAL A 81 -11.17 -20.41 17.64
N SER A 82 -12.12 -20.17 18.55
CA SER A 82 -12.62 -18.83 18.88
C SER A 82 -11.54 -17.95 19.52
N GLU A 83 -10.81 -18.47 20.51
CA GLU A 83 -9.73 -17.74 21.18
C GLU A 83 -8.53 -17.45 20.27
N ARG A 84 -8.20 -18.38 19.37
CA ARG A 84 -7.20 -18.14 18.33
C ARG A 84 -7.64 -17.04 17.37
N ALA A 85 -8.89 -17.05 16.94
CA ALA A 85 -9.43 -16.05 16.03
C ALA A 85 -9.43 -14.65 16.67
N GLU A 86 -9.80 -14.53 17.95
CA GLU A 86 -9.78 -13.24 18.64
C GLU A 86 -8.35 -12.69 18.83
N ARG A 87 -7.40 -13.55 19.20
CA ARG A 87 -5.99 -13.16 19.37
C ARG A 87 -5.33 -12.80 18.04
N ALA A 88 -5.56 -13.61 17.01
CA ALA A 88 -5.10 -13.32 15.65
C ALA A 88 -5.73 -12.02 15.12
N GLY A 89 -7.02 -11.80 15.37
CA GLY A 89 -7.72 -10.58 15.01
C GLY A 89 -7.12 -9.33 15.67
N ARG A 90 -6.78 -9.40 16.97
CA ARG A 90 -6.12 -8.30 17.69
C ARG A 90 -4.71 -8.03 17.18
N ALA A 91 -3.90 -9.07 16.99
CA ALA A 91 -2.53 -8.95 16.46
C ALA A 91 -2.51 -8.41 15.03
N ALA A 92 -3.45 -8.85 14.19
CA ALA A 92 -3.64 -8.35 12.83
C ALA A 92 -4.08 -6.88 12.84
N LYS A 93 -5.02 -6.49 13.72
CA LYS A 93 -5.45 -5.09 13.84
C LYS A 93 -4.31 -4.17 14.27
N GLN A 94 -3.47 -4.63 15.20
CA GLN A 94 -2.32 -3.86 15.67
C GLN A 94 -1.26 -3.69 14.58
N SER A 95 -0.95 -4.77 13.86
CA SER A 95 -0.01 -4.74 12.73
C SER A 95 -0.54 -3.89 11.57
N ALA A 96 -1.84 -3.95 11.31
CA ALA A 96 -2.49 -3.14 10.29
C ALA A 96 -2.45 -1.64 10.62
N SER A 97 -2.57 -1.26 11.89
CA SER A 97 -2.41 0.15 12.31
C SER A 97 -0.98 0.63 12.10
N GLU A 98 0.02 -0.15 12.55
CA GLU A 98 1.45 0.20 12.43
C GLU A 98 1.87 0.38 10.95
N VAL A 99 1.34 -0.46 10.04
CA VAL A 99 1.56 -0.31 8.60
C VAL A 99 0.76 0.85 8.00
N ALA A 100 -0.48 1.08 8.45
CA ALA A 100 -1.29 2.20 7.98
C ALA A 100 -0.64 3.55 8.33
N ASP A 101 -0.10 3.69 9.54
CA ASP A 101 0.58 4.90 9.99
C ASP A 101 1.82 5.21 9.12
N VAL A 102 2.65 4.19 8.82
CA VAL A 102 3.84 4.35 7.95
C VAL A 102 3.47 4.72 6.52
N VAL A 103 2.39 4.14 5.99
CA VAL A 103 1.88 4.47 4.66
C VAL A 103 1.30 5.87 4.62
N GLU A 104 0.58 6.28 5.66
CA GLU A 104 -0.02 7.61 5.75
C GLU A 104 1.05 8.70 5.86
N ASP A 105 2.09 8.48 6.67
CA ASP A 105 3.26 9.36 6.79
C ASP A 105 3.98 9.53 5.43
N SER A 106 4.23 8.42 4.73
CA SER A 106 4.84 8.44 3.39
C SER A 106 3.98 9.16 2.34
N VAL A 107 2.66 9.06 2.44
CA VAL A 107 1.71 9.71 1.52
C VAL A 107 1.59 11.20 1.82
N ASP A 108 1.59 11.60 3.09
CA ASP A 108 1.56 13.00 3.47
C ASP A 108 2.88 13.71 3.11
N ASP A 109 4.05 13.05 3.26
CA ASP A 109 5.33 13.54 2.77
C ASP A 109 5.33 13.74 1.24
N ALA A 110 4.80 12.76 0.49
CA ALA A 110 4.67 12.88 -0.96
C ALA A 110 3.75 14.04 -1.37
N LYS A 111 2.61 14.22 -0.70
CA LYS A 111 1.70 15.35 -0.94
C LYS A 111 2.32 16.70 -0.57
N GLN A 112 3.12 16.76 0.49
CA GLN A 112 3.83 17.98 0.87
C GLN A 112 4.94 18.33 -0.12
N ALA A 113 5.70 17.34 -0.60
CA ALA A 113 6.70 17.52 -1.64
C ALA A 113 6.07 18.03 -2.95
N GLU A 114 4.91 17.47 -3.35
CA GLU A 114 4.18 17.90 -4.54
C GLU A 114 3.59 19.31 -4.40
N LYS A 115 3.01 19.66 -3.24
CA LYS A 115 2.55 21.03 -2.94
C LYS A 115 3.69 22.05 -2.94
N THR A 116 4.85 21.67 -2.41
CA THR A 116 6.04 22.54 -2.37
C THR A 116 6.60 22.73 -3.79
N ALA A 117 6.69 21.66 -4.58
CA ALA A 117 7.08 21.72 -5.98
C ALA A 117 6.11 22.56 -6.83
N THR A 118 4.80 22.40 -6.60
CA THR A 118 3.73 23.15 -7.30
C THR A 118 3.75 24.63 -6.91
N THR A 119 3.92 24.96 -5.64
CA THR A 119 4.03 26.35 -5.17
C THR A 119 5.29 27.01 -5.71
N ARG A 120 6.42 26.29 -5.76
CA ARG A 120 7.68 26.78 -6.32
C ARG A 120 7.60 26.97 -7.83
N ALA A 121 6.94 26.06 -8.54
CA ALA A 121 6.66 26.18 -9.98
C ALA A 121 5.68 27.32 -10.31
N ARG A 122 4.76 27.65 -9.39
CA ARG A 122 3.86 28.80 -9.53
C ARG A 122 4.57 30.13 -9.23
N ALA A 123 5.50 30.16 -8.27
CA ALA A 123 6.31 31.33 -7.95
C ALA A 123 7.29 31.68 -9.07
N SER A 124 7.93 30.70 -9.70
CA SER A 124 8.83 30.93 -10.84
C SER A 124 8.10 31.44 -12.09
N ARG A 125 6.84 31.06 -12.30
CA ARG A 125 6.00 31.57 -13.39
C ARG A 125 5.51 33.01 -13.18
N SER A 126 5.44 33.48 -11.93
CA SER A 126 5.04 34.86 -11.60
C SER A 126 6.18 35.87 -11.73
N GLY A 127 7.45 35.44 -11.71
CA GLY A 127 8.61 36.32 -11.84
C GLY A 127 8.96 36.68 -13.30
N THR A 128 8.48 35.92 -14.29
CA THR A 128 8.76 36.15 -15.71
C THR A 128 7.87 37.24 -16.35
N THR A 129 6.77 37.63 -15.70
CA THR A 129 5.85 38.65 -16.24
C THR A 129 6.22 40.10 -15.84
N SER A 130 7.22 40.32 -14.97
CA SER A 130 7.60 41.66 -14.49
C SER A 130 8.86 42.25 -15.12
N SER A 131 9.45 41.64 -16.16
CA SER A 131 10.63 42.16 -16.86
C SER A 131 10.32 42.64 -18.30
N GLY A 132 9.07 42.94 -18.60
CA GLY A 132 8.64 43.50 -19.87
C GLY A 132 8.00 44.87 -19.67
N SER A 133 8.81 45.90 -19.46
CA SER A 133 8.48 47.32 -19.67
C SER A 133 9.78 48.09 -19.82
#